data_AF-A0A9Q2P0N3-F1
#
_entry.id   AF-A0A9Q2P0N3-F1
#
_cell.length_a   1.000
_cell.length_b   1.000
_cell.length_c   1.000
_cell.angle_alpha   90.00
_cell.angle_beta   90.00
_cell.angle_gamma   90.00
#
_symmetry.space_group_name_H-M   'P 1'
#
loop_
_entity.id
_entity.type
_entity.pdbx_description
1 polymer ?
#
loop_
_entity_poly.entity_id
_entity_poly.type
_entity_poly.pdbx_seq_one_letter_code
_entity_poly.pdbx_strand_id
1 'polypeptide(L)'
;MTYLLDVNVLIALIDPAHVAHDDAHTWFASTGQHAWATCPITENGVLRIVGNPKYPNSPGSPAVVSEIVQKLRSLPGHAFWAEELSLVASDIVDPARVLTAAQVTDTYLLALASHRSGLL
;
A
#
# COMPACT_ATOMS: atom_id res chain seq x y z
N MET A 1 11.07 12.85 -3.94
CA MET A 1 10.78 11.46 -4.35
C MET A 1 9.60 10.99 -3.51
N THR A 2 8.59 10.36 -4.09
CA THR A 2 7.40 9.89 -3.36
C THR A 2 7.44 8.38 -3.21
N TYR A 3 7.15 7.86 -2.01
CA TYR A 3 7.11 6.44 -1.71
C TYR A 3 5.69 5.88 -1.82
N LEU A 4 5.44 4.95 -2.75
CA LEU A 4 4.20 4.19 -2.79
C LEU A 4 4.22 3.15 -1.68
N LEU A 5 3.30 3.25 -0.72
CA LEU A 5 3.28 2.28 0.38
C LEU A 5 2.57 1.01 -0.03
N ASP A 6 3.27 -0.11 0.09
CA ASP A 6 2.69 -1.45 0.02
C ASP A 6 1.60 -1.65 1.10
N VAL A 7 0.69 -2.59 0.84
CA VAL A 7 -0.29 -3.08 1.82
C VAL A 7 0.37 -3.45 3.14
N ASN A 8 1.51 -4.13 3.13
CA ASN A 8 2.19 -4.58 4.35
C ASN A 8 2.69 -3.40 5.20
N VAL A 9 3.19 -2.33 4.57
CA VAL A 9 3.63 -1.12 5.30
C VAL A 9 2.41 -0.41 5.90
N LEU A 10 1.32 -0.29 5.14
CA LEU A 10 0.08 0.31 5.65
C LEU A 10 -0.50 -0.50 6.82
N ILE A 11 -0.49 -1.83 6.76
CA ILE A 11 -0.91 -2.69 7.87
C ILE A 11 -0.01 -2.46 9.09
N ALA A 12 1.31 -2.40 8.91
CA ALA A 12 2.24 -2.15 10.01
C ALA A 12 2.03 -0.78 10.68
N LEU A 13 1.62 0.24 9.92
CA LEU A 13 1.26 1.55 10.47
C LEU A 13 -0.07 1.53 11.25
N ILE A 14 -0.98 0.61 10.93
CA ILE A 14 -2.31 0.50 11.54
C ILE A 14 -2.33 -0.44 12.76
N ASP A 15 -1.68 -1.60 12.67
CA ASP A 15 -1.72 -2.66 13.67
C ASP A 15 -0.47 -2.64 14.57
N PRO A 16 -0.61 -2.27 15.87
CA PRO A 16 0.50 -2.25 16.83
C PRO A 16 1.13 -3.62 17.10
N ALA A 17 0.43 -4.71 16.80
CA ALA A 17 0.93 -6.07 16.99
C ALA A 17 1.49 -6.67 15.69
N HIS A 18 1.57 -5.89 14.59
CA HIS A 18 2.27 -6.31 13.39
C HIS A 18 3.79 -6.36 13.66
N VAL A 19 4.47 -7.41 13.18
CA VAL A 19 5.90 -7.63 13.44
C VAL A 19 6.80 -6.46 13.01
N ALA A 20 6.39 -5.73 11.97
CA ALA A 20 7.10 -4.57 11.44
C ALA A 20 6.58 -3.22 11.96
N HIS A 21 5.76 -3.20 13.02
CA HIS A 21 5.14 -1.97 13.52
C HIS A 21 6.19 -0.89 13.84
N ASP A 22 7.17 -1.22 14.69
CA ASP A 22 8.19 -0.27 15.14
C ASP A 22 9.08 0.22 13.98
N ASP A 23 9.46 -0.70 13.08
CA ASP A 23 10.26 -0.37 11.90
C ASP A 23 9.51 0.56 10.94
N ALA A 24 8.23 0.27 10.67
CA ALA A 24 7.40 1.09 9.80
C ALA A 24 7.19 2.49 10.38
N HIS A 25 6.90 2.61 11.68
CA HIS A 25 6.75 3.91 12.34
C HIS A 25 8.07 4.70 12.37
N THR A 26 9.19 4.04 12.64
CA THR A 26 10.53 4.67 12.63
C THR A 26 10.87 5.21 11.24
N TRP A 27 10.67 4.40 10.19
CA TRP A 27 10.89 4.82 8.82
C TRP A 27 9.92 5.92 8.39
N PHE A 28 8.65 5.81 8.73
CA PHE A 28 7.63 6.78 8.33
C PHE A 28 7.90 8.13 8.99
N ALA A 29 8.23 8.17 10.28
CA ALA A 29 8.57 9.40 10.99
C ALA A 29 9.86 10.06 10.47
N SER A 30 10.88 9.28 10.10
CA SER A 30 12.15 9.83 9.61
C SER A 30 12.10 10.26 8.15
N THR A 31 11.38 9.50 7.30
CA THR A 31 11.48 9.60 5.84
C THR A 31 10.09 9.66 5.20
N GLY A 32 9.25 8.64 5.42
CA GLY A 32 8.01 8.43 4.66
C GLY A 32 7.00 9.57 4.74
N GLN A 33 6.86 10.23 5.90
CA GLN A 33 5.88 11.30 6.13
C GLN A 33 6.05 12.52 5.21
N HIS A 34 7.22 12.72 4.60
CA HIS A 34 7.48 13.89 3.76
C HIS A 34 6.80 13.79 2.39
N ALA A 35 6.75 12.59 1.79
CA ALA A 35 6.16 12.35 0.49
C ALA A 35 5.88 10.86 0.31
N TRP A 36 4.62 10.47 0.41
CA TRP A 36 4.19 9.08 0.28
C TRP A 36 2.86 8.99 -0.45
N ALA A 37 2.54 7.81 -0.96
CA ALA A 37 1.34 7.58 -1.72
C ALA A 37 0.66 6.26 -1.38
N THR A 38 -0.65 6.24 -1.60
CA THR A 38 -1.45 5.02 -1.68
C THR A 38 -2.07 4.91 -3.07
N CYS A 39 -2.53 3.72 -3.43
CA CYS A 39 -3.25 3.49 -4.68
C CYS A 39 -4.47 2.60 -4.42
N PRO A 40 -5.40 2.43 -5.40
CA PRO A 40 -6.57 1.59 -5.23
C PRO A 40 -6.24 0.17 -4.74
N ILE A 41 -5.15 -0.43 -5.23
CA ILE A 41 -4.76 -1.79 -4.83
C ILE A 41 -4.33 -1.82 -3.36
N THR A 42 -3.55 -0.84 -2.90
CA THR A 42 -3.06 -0.86 -1.52
C THR A 42 -4.16 -0.51 -0.51
N GLU A 43 -5.03 0.46 -0.81
CA GLU A 43 -6.18 0.79 0.05
C GLU A 43 -7.17 -0.39 0.14
N ASN A 44 -7.52 -1.01 -0.99
CA ASN A 44 -8.43 -2.17 -1.00
C ASN A 44 -7.79 -3.40 -0.34
N GLY A 45 -6.48 -3.58 -0.46
CA GLY A 45 -5.72 -4.62 0.23
C GLY A 45 -5.83 -4.50 1.75
N VAL A 46 -5.62 -3.29 2.28
CA VAL A 46 -5.75 -2.98 3.72
C VAL A 46 -7.17 -3.26 4.20
N LEU A 47 -8.19 -2.75 3.50
CA LEU A 47 -9.60 -2.96 3.82
C LEU A 47 -9.96 -4.44 3.90
N ARG A 48 -9.47 -5.24 2.93
CA ARG A 48 -9.73 -6.68 2.85
C ARG A 48 -9.03 -7.48 3.94
N ILE A 49 -7.80 -7.12 4.30
CA ILE A 49 -6.99 -7.87 5.26
C ILE A 49 -7.35 -7.47 6.68
N VAL A 50 -7.21 -6.19 7.02
CA VAL A 50 -7.43 -5.68 8.39
C VAL A 50 -8.91 -5.73 8.77
N GLY A 51 -9.81 -5.56 7.80
CA GLY A 51 -11.26 -5.66 8.01
C GLY A 51 -11.79 -7.10 8.08
N ASN A 52 -10.92 -8.11 7.93
CA ASN A 52 -11.32 -9.51 8.02
C ASN A 52 -11.43 -9.94 9.49
N PRO A 53 -12.57 -10.54 9.93
CA PRO A 53 -12.71 -11.05 11.29
C PRO A 53 -11.67 -12.11 11.71
N LYS A 54 -11.01 -12.77 10.74
CA LYS A 54 -9.93 -13.74 10.99
C LYS A 54 -8.56 -13.07 11.17
N TYR A 55 -8.42 -11.78 10.89
CA TYR A 55 -7.20 -11.05 11.16
C TYR A 55 -7.08 -10.82 12.68
N PRO A 56 -6.01 -11.30 13.35
CA PRO A 56 -5.94 -11.38 14.81
C PRO A 56 -6.24 -10.08 15.55
N ASN A 57 -5.83 -8.93 14.99
CA ASN A 57 -5.98 -7.61 15.59
C ASN A 57 -6.93 -6.72 14.78
N SER A 58 -7.97 -7.31 14.18
CA SER A 58 -8.93 -6.56 13.38
C SER A 58 -9.62 -5.50 14.25
N PRO A 59 -9.57 -4.20 13.88
CA PRO A 59 -10.27 -3.14 14.61
C PRO A 59 -11.78 -3.14 14.32
N GLY A 60 -12.26 -3.98 13.41
CA GLY A 60 -13.66 -4.08 13.03
C GLY A 60 -13.86 -4.41 11.56
N SER A 61 -15.05 -4.11 11.04
CA SER A 61 -15.41 -4.35 9.65
C SER A 61 -14.57 -3.51 8.67
N PRO A 62 -14.57 -3.81 7.36
CA PRO A 62 -13.92 -2.96 6.36
C PRO A 62 -14.42 -1.51 6.39
N ALA A 63 -15.66 -1.25 6.82
CA ALA A 63 -16.16 0.12 7.00
C ALA A 63 -15.37 0.87 8.09
N VAL A 64 -15.11 0.22 9.25
CA VAL A 64 -14.29 0.81 10.33
C VAL A 64 -12.85 1.03 9.84
N VAL A 65 -12.29 0.06 9.13
CA VAL A 65 -10.93 0.19 8.56
C VAL A 65 -10.86 1.33 7.54
N SER A 66 -11.93 1.59 6.78
CA SER A 66 -11.97 2.70 5.83
C SER A 66 -11.80 4.06 6.50
N GLU A 67 -12.34 4.25 7.71
CA GLU A 67 -12.15 5.47 8.48
C GLU A 67 -10.70 5.64 8.94
N ILE A 68 -10.00 4.53 9.25
CA ILE A 68 -8.58 4.53 9.58
C ILE A 68 -7.75 4.92 8.35
N VAL A 69 -8.03 4.33 7.19
CA VAL A 69 -7.35 4.68 5.93
C VAL A 69 -7.60 6.15 5.56
N GLN A 70 -8.82 6.66 5.75
CA GLN A 70 -9.11 8.08 5.54
C GLN A 70 -8.28 8.99 6.46
N LYS A 71 -8.10 8.61 7.73
CA LYS A 71 -7.21 9.34 8.64
C LYS A 71 -5.75 9.31 8.19
N LEU A 72 -5.26 8.15 7.75
CA LEU A 72 -3.91 8.04 7.17
C LEU A 72 -3.75 8.97 5.96
N ARG A 73 -4.71 8.99 5.04
CA ARG A 73 -4.70 9.89 3.87
C ARG A 73 -4.71 11.38 4.23
N SER A 74 -5.22 11.73 5.41
CA SER A 74 -5.24 13.13 5.87
C SER A 74 -3.89 13.61 6.43
N LEU A 75 -2.90 12.70 6.59
CA LEU A 75 -1.58 13.08 7.03
C LEU A 75 -0.83 13.87 5.94
N PRO A 76 0.05 14.81 6.33
CA PRO A 76 0.90 15.52 5.39
C PRO A 76 1.70 14.59 4.47
N GLY A 77 2.05 15.10 3.30
CA GLY A 77 2.87 14.37 2.32
C GLY A 77 2.14 13.26 1.56
N HIS A 78 0.87 12.96 1.88
CA HIS A 78 0.08 11.94 1.19
C HIS A 78 -0.33 12.40 -0.22
N ALA A 79 -0.25 11.48 -1.18
CA ALA A 79 -0.91 11.56 -2.48
C ALA A 79 -1.66 10.27 -2.78
N PHE A 80 -2.83 10.37 -3.42
CA PHE A 80 -3.52 9.21 -3.97
C PHE A 80 -3.17 9.05 -5.45
N TRP A 81 -2.65 7.89 -5.83
CA TRP A 81 -2.29 7.52 -7.20
C TRP A 81 -3.38 6.65 -7.80
N ALA A 82 -4.18 7.23 -8.70
CA ALA A 82 -5.37 6.64 -9.31
C ALA A 82 -5.12 6.07 -10.72
N GLU A 83 -3.87 5.81 -11.09
CA GLU A 83 -3.49 5.56 -12.48
C GLU A 83 -4.09 4.29 -13.07
N GLU A 84 -4.45 4.40 -14.34
CA GLU A 84 -4.92 3.29 -15.17
C GLU A 84 -3.74 2.50 -15.75
N LEU A 85 -3.03 1.77 -14.89
CA LEU A 85 -2.00 0.81 -15.29
C LEU A 85 -2.62 -0.58 -15.50
N SER A 86 -2.16 -1.33 -16.50
CA SER A 86 -2.62 -2.70 -16.78
C SER A 86 -1.46 -3.67 -16.97
N LEU A 87 -1.38 -4.71 -16.14
CA LEU A 87 -0.33 -5.73 -16.29
C LEU A 87 -0.37 -6.50 -17.60
N VAL A 88 -1.50 -6.51 -18.31
CA VAL A 88 -1.70 -7.29 -19.56
C VAL A 88 -1.71 -6.41 -20.82
N ALA A 89 -1.68 -5.09 -20.66
CA ALA A 89 -1.75 -4.13 -21.79
C ALA A 89 -0.72 -3.00 -21.70
N SER A 90 0.09 -2.97 -20.65
CA SER A 90 1.13 -1.96 -20.46
C SER A 90 2.39 -2.28 -21.27
N ASP A 91 3.05 -1.24 -21.76
CA ASP A 91 4.35 -1.29 -22.44
C ASP A 91 5.54 -1.40 -21.47
N ILE A 92 5.37 -0.93 -20.23
CA ILE A 92 6.41 -1.01 -19.18
C ILE A 92 6.46 -2.35 -18.42
N VAL A 93 5.53 -3.28 -18.68
CA VAL A 93 5.49 -4.60 -18.02
C VAL A 93 5.53 -5.70 -19.08
N ASP A 94 6.45 -6.65 -18.90
CA ASP A 94 6.45 -7.91 -19.65
C ASP A 94 5.71 -9.00 -18.83
N PRO A 95 4.48 -9.40 -19.21
CA PRO A 95 3.70 -10.38 -18.46
C PRO A 95 4.38 -11.74 -18.36
N ALA A 96 5.24 -12.10 -19.33
CA ALA A 96 5.96 -13.37 -19.31
C ALA A 96 6.98 -13.47 -18.16
N ARG A 97 7.32 -12.33 -17.53
CA ARG A 97 8.21 -12.26 -16.37
C ARG A 97 7.48 -12.36 -15.03
N VAL A 98 6.15 -12.39 -15.03
CA VAL A 98 5.32 -12.63 -13.84
C VAL A 98 5.12 -14.15 -13.71
N LEU A 99 6.05 -14.81 -13.03
CA LEU A 99 6.16 -16.27 -12.99
C LEU A 99 5.23 -16.93 -11.98
N THR A 100 4.77 -16.19 -10.96
CA THR A 100 3.91 -16.72 -9.91
C THR A 100 2.77 -15.76 -9.56
N ALA A 101 1.67 -16.30 -9.04
CA ALA A 101 0.53 -15.49 -8.60
C ALA A 101 0.89 -14.50 -7.47
N ALA A 102 1.90 -14.83 -6.65
CA ALA A 102 2.38 -13.95 -5.59
C ALA A 102 3.02 -12.66 -6.14
N GLN A 103 3.58 -12.69 -7.35
CA GLN A 103 4.28 -11.55 -7.95
C GLN A 103 3.31 -10.53 -8.59
N VAL A 104 2.04 -10.86 -8.76
CA VAL A 104 1.10 -10.02 -9.53
C VAL A 104 0.96 -8.63 -8.92
N THR A 105 0.66 -8.55 -7.61
CA THR A 105 0.49 -7.27 -6.92
C THR A 105 1.81 -6.50 -6.86
N ASP A 106 2.91 -7.16 -6.49
CA ASP A 106 4.22 -6.53 -6.38
C ASP A 106 4.68 -5.95 -7.73
N THR A 107 4.43 -6.68 -8.82
CA THR A 107 4.75 -6.20 -10.18
C THR A 107 3.93 -4.95 -10.52
N TYR A 108 2.64 -4.93 -10.18
CA TYR A 108 1.80 -3.75 -10.41
C TYR A 108 2.29 -2.55 -9.63
N LEU A 109 2.55 -2.71 -8.32
CA LEU A 109 3.00 -1.62 -7.45
C LEU A 109 4.36 -1.07 -7.89
N LEU A 110 5.28 -1.95 -8.27
CA LEU A 110 6.59 -1.54 -8.79
C LEU A 110 6.46 -0.76 -10.11
N ALA A 111 5.63 -1.25 -11.04
CA ALA A 111 5.39 -0.59 -12.30
C ALA A 111 4.70 0.78 -12.11
N LEU A 112 3.77 0.89 -11.16
CA LEU A 112 3.13 2.15 -10.80
C LEU A 112 4.13 3.16 -10.20
N ALA A 113 4.96 2.72 -9.26
CA ALA A 113 6.02 3.55 -8.69
C ALA A 113 6.98 4.05 -9.77
N SER A 114 7.41 3.17 -10.68
CA SER A 114 8.25 3.54 -11.82
C SER A 114 7.55 4.58 -12.73
N HIS A 115 6.29 4.36 -13.07
CA HIS A 115 5.50 5.27 -13.92
C HIS A 115 5.38 6.68 -13.31
N ARG A 116 5.28 6.79 -11.97
CA ARG A 116 5.22 8.06 -11.24
C ARG A 116 6.58 8.64 -10.87
N SER A 117 7.69 8.06 -11.33
CA SER A 117 9.05 8.43 -10.89
C SER A 117 9.19 8.43 -9.36
N GLY A 118 8.51 7.49 -8.71
CA GLY A 118 8.53 7.24 -7.29
C GLY A 118 9.35 6.00 -6.92
N LEU A 119 9.25 5.62 -5.66
CA LEU A 119 9.85 4.41 -5.09
C LEU A 119 8.74 3.55 -4.48
N LEU A 120 8.94 2.24 -4.49
CA LEU A 120 8.14 1.27 -3.73
C LEU A 120 8.87 0.92 -2.44
#